data_AF-A0A4V1QUN6-F1
#
_entry.id   AF-A0A4V1QUN6-F1
#
_cell.length_a   1.000
_cell.length_b   1.000
_cell.length_c   1.000
_cell.angle_alpha   90.00
_cell.angle_beta   90.00
_cell.angle_gamma   90.00
#
_symmetry.space_group_name_H-M   'P 1'
#
loop_
_entity.id
_entity.type
_entity.pdbx_description
1 polymer ?
#
loop_
_entity_poly.entity_id
_entity_poly.type
_entity_poly.pdbx_seq_one_letter_code
_entity_poly.pdbx_strand_id
1 'polypeptide(L)'
;MRIDQLQAASWWEKLKALFDSPLALTLLAVCVVLFIAIVCLIAVLSRRIQVTYVSCGKEDIKSYYKGARADQSAPEQREGYRFGGWYLDETCTQKAPETLRVKKKGIVLYALWEKEEDEEAAAEPVTEETAVVEEPVTEETAVVEEPVTEETAVVEEPVAKEPAAEPVPEEPAQEEAEEEEDETEAAEGDEFDNALVTTVTGTKVFVQYRRSFTARLIQADDEIKDIYNSVRNALLTVSGVKERTSWNYNSINRGRKQFAKINANRKSLILYLALSPSNIEDKYRFRDVSEKKRYKDVPVRYKITGSRSLQYALELIEQAADNNGLTLQEFPFEQNLSIPYEPREDLIKKKLIKVYAKKDSGETITEEQLEEFIEEGATVESLSSFTVTDKVSVLEAEKLVSDATAKQLMALADEVADNTPRVAQAKRGYINLDTIAANFKEDEIVNLQTLKEKKLVQPKMSAVKVLARGSLDKALTVEAADFSLPAVKMIVITGGKVVKLKKV
;
A
#
# COMPACT_ATOMS: atom_id res chain seq x y z
N MET A 1 -67.77 42.63 -29.85
CA MET A 1 -66.49 42.36 -30.52
C MET A 1 -65.45 42.07 -29.44
N ARG A 2 -64.77 40.93 -29.52
CA ARG A 2 -63.72 40.48 -28.59
C ARG A 2 -62.43 41.28 -28.81
N ILE A 3 -61.77 41.73 -27.74
CA ILE A 3 -60.32 41.97 -27.62
C ILE A 3 -60.02 41.78 -26.11
N ASP A 4 -59.82 40.55 -25.67
CA ASP A 4 -58.52 39.87 -25.46
C ASP A 4 -58.00 40.02 -24.02
N GLN A 5 -58.29 38.93 -23.29
CA GLN A 5 -57.54 38.36 -22.18
C GLN A 5 -56.01 38.59 -22.30
N LEU A 6 -55.39 39.37 -21.42
CA LEU A 6 -53.96 39.22 -21.13
C LEU A 6 -53.67 39.49 -19.64
N GLN A 7 -53.22 38.43 -18.97
CA GLN A 7 -52.81 38.33 -17.58
C GLN A 7 -51.62 39.24 -17.27
N ALA A 8 -51.78 40.14 -16.31
CA ALA A 8 -50.65 40.80 -15.64
C ALA A 8 -50.33 40.04 -14.35
N ALA A 9 -49.61 38.90 -14.46
CA ALA A 9 -48.94 38.33 -13.28
C ALA A 9 -47.98 39.40 -12.72
N SER A 10 -48.12 39.72 -11.44
CA SER A 10 -47.33 40.78 -10.81
C SER A 10 -45.84 40.50 -11.02
N TRP A 11 -45.03 41.53 -11.20
CA TRP A 11 -43.58 41.41 -11.42
C TRP A 11 -42.91 40.50 -10.36
N TRP A 12 -43.45 40.51 -9.13
CA TRP A 12 -43.06 39.62 -8.04
C TRP A 12 -43.38 38.14 -8.27
N GLU A 13 -44.50 37.80 -8.90
CA GLU A 13 -44.84 36.41 -9.24
C GLU A 13 -43.94 35.87 -10.35
N LYS A 14 -43.60 36.69 -11.35
CA LYS A 14 -42.65 36.31 -12.40
C LYS A 14 -41.22 36.16 -11.84
N LEU A 15 -40.83 37.00 -10.89
CA LEU A 15 -39.55 36.89 -10.18
C LEU A 15 -39.50 35.61 -9.32
N LYS A 16 -40.60 35.28 -8.64
CA LYS A 16 -40.72 34.08 -7.80
C LYS A 16 -40.70 32.80 -8.64
N ALA A 17 -41.42 32.76 -9.77
CA ALA A 17 -41.39 31.64 -10.71
C ALA A 17 -40.02 31.43 -11.37
N LEU A 18 -39.24 32.50 -11.55
CA LEU A 18 -37.85 32.41 -12.00
C LEU A 18 -36.98 31.72 -10.95
N PHE A 19 -37.12 32.05 -9.66
CA PHE A 19 -36.37 31.42 -8.56
C PHE A 19 -36.86 30.01 -8.19
N ASP A 20 -38.14 29.70 -8.40
CA ASP A 20 -38.72 28.36 -8.17
C ASP A 20 -38.46 27.39 -9.34
N SER A 21 -37.83 27.85 -10.41
CA SER A 21 -37.44 26.97 -11.51
C SER A 21 -36.27 26.06 -11.08
N PRO A 22 -36.31 24.75 -11.40
CA PRO A 22 -35.25 23.82 -11.03
C PRO A 22 -33.89 24.23 -11.62
N LEU A 23 -33.89 24.96 -12.74
CA LEU A 23 -32.68 25.52 -13.35
C LEU A 23 -32.10 26.71 -12.56
N ALA A 24 -32.94 27.57 -11.97
CA ALA A 24 -32.44 28.67 -11.14
C ALA A 24 -31.94 28.20 -9.77
N LEU A 25 -32.59 27.20 -9.17
CA LEU A 25 -32.12 26.58 -7.92
C LEU A 25 -30.78 25.86 -8.12
N THR A 26 -30.60 25.18 -9.26
CA THR A 26 -29.32 24.54 -9.60
C THR A 26 -28.23 25.56 -9.90
N LEU A 27 -28.52 26.63 -10.64
CA LEU A 27 -27.57 27.73 -10.86
C LEU A 27 -27.16 28.43 -9.55
N LEU A 28 -28.11 28.67 -8.64
CA LEU A 28 -27.84 29.26 -7.34
C LEU A 28 -26.99 28.32 -6.47
N ALA A 29 -27.27 27.02 -6.47
CA ALA A 29 -26.45 26.03 -5.78
C ALA A 29 -25.01 25.98 -6.34
N VAL A 30 -24.84 26.02 -7.67
CA VAL A 30 -23.52 26.08 -8.32
C VAL A 30 -22.77 27.35 -7.93
N CYS A 31 -23.44 28.51 -7.92
CA CYS A 31 -22.83 29.78 -7.48
C CYS A 31 -22.42 29.75 -6.01
N VAL A 32 -23.20 29.11 -5.13
CA VAL A 32 -22.85 28.94 -3.70
C VAL A 32 -21.65 28.01 -3.54
N VAL A 33 -21.59 26.90 -4.28
CA VAL A 33 -20.42 25.99 -4.27
C VAL A 33 -19.16 26.69 -4.79
N LEU A 34 -19.27 27.47 -5.87
CA LEU A 34 -18.16 28.27 -6.39
C LEU A 34 -17.71 29.33 -5.38
N PHE A 35 -18.65 30.02 -4.72
CA PHE A 35 -18.32 31.00 -3.68
C PHE A 35 -17.61 30.35 -2.49
N ILE A 36 -18.08 29.18 -2.03
CA ILE A 36 -17.41 28.41 -0.96
C ILE A 36 -16.02 27.95 -1.40
N ALA A 37 -15.86 27.48 -2.64
CA ALA A 37 -14.55 27.10 -3.18
C ALA A 37 -13.58 28.29 -3.25
N ILE A 38 -14.06 29.47 -3.64
CA ILE A 38 -13.26 30.72 -3.65
C ILE A 38 -12.88 31.15 -2.23
N VAL A 39 -13.80 31.09 -1.27
CA VAL A 39 -13.51 31.40 0.15
C VAL A 39 -12.50 30.40 0.72
N CYS A 40 -12.62 29.10 0.42
CA CYS A 40 -11.65 28.08 0.79
C CYS A 40 -10.28 28.33 0.13
N LEU A 41 -10.24 28.70 -1.15
CA LEU A 41 -9.02 29.08 -1.85
C LEU A 41 -8.34 30.28 -1.18
N ILE A 42 -9.09 31.33 -0.86
CA ILE A 42 -8.59 32.52 -0.15
C ILE A 42 -8.11 32.16 1.27
N ALA A 43 -8.82 31.29 1.98
CA ALA A 43 -8.44 30.82 3.32
C ALA A 43 -7.15 29.96 3.29
N VAL A 44 -6.93 29.20 2.22
CA VAL A 44 -5.70 28.43 1.99
C VAL A 44 -4.54 29.35 1.61
N LEU A 45 -4.78 30.32 0.71
CA LEU A 45 -3.77 31.28 0.25
C LEU A 45 -3.35 32.31 1.32
N SER A 46 -4.20 32.56 2.33
CA SER A 46 -3.94 33.54 3.41
C SER A 46 -3.13 32.99 4.59
N ARG A 47 -2.83 31.69 4.65
CA ARG A 47 -1.98 31.12 5.71
C ARG A 47 -0.50 31.32 5.42
N ARG A 48 -0.03 32.56 5.55
CA ARG A 48 1.38 32.93 5.48
C ARG A 48 2.09 32.64 6.81
N ILE A 49 3.30 32.12 6.73
CA ILE A 49 4.24 31.93 7.83
C ILE A 49 5.39 32.92 7.62
N GLN A 50 5.71 33.68 8.67
CA GLN A 50 6.82 34.63 8.65
C GLN A 50 8.14 33.90 8.97
N VAL A 51 9.17 34.21 8.20
CA VAL A 51 10.55 33.84 8.47
C VAL A 51 11.34 35.15 8.62
N THR A 52 12.03 35.29 9.74
CA THR A 52 12.84 36.47 10.06
C THR A 52 14.29 36.20 9.71
N TYR A 53 14.93 37.10 8.97
CA TYR A 53 16.33 37.07 8.58
C TYR A 53 17.06 38.17 9.34
N VAL A 54 18.01 37.79 10.18
CA VAL A 54 18.81 38.70 11.00
C VAL A 54 20.20 38.79 10.38
N SER A 55 20.55 39.97 9.87
CA SER A 55 21.88 40.25 9.30
C SER A 55 22.34 41.65 9.74
N CYS A 56 23.55 41.74 10.30
CA CYS A 56 24.18 43.01 10.68
C CYS A 56 23.27 43.92 11.55
N GLY A 57 22.51 43.34 12.49
CA GLY A 57 21.59 44.06 13.37
C GLY A 57 20.30 44.56 12.71
N LYS A 58 20.05 44.19 11.45
CA LYS A 58 18.79 44.45 10.73
C LYS A 58 17.99 43.16 10.64
N GLU A 59 16.68 43.29 10.82
CA GLU A 59 15.71 42.21 10.63
C GLU A 59 14.95 42.43 9.32
N ASP A 60 14.97 41.43 8.45
CA ASP A 60 14.11 41.36 7.27
C ASP A 60 13.09 40.24 7.44
N ILE A 61 11.81 40.50 7.14
CA ILE A 61 10.72 39.54 7.36
C ILE A 61 10.11 39.19 6.02
N LYS A 62 10.28 37.93 5.59
CA LYS A 62 9.66 37.40 4.38
C LYS A 62 8.53 36.42 4.72
N SER A 63 7.47 36.47 3.92
CA SER A 63 6.25 35.69 4.14
C SER A 63 6.14 34.51 3.16
N TYR A 64 6.04 33.31 3.70
CA TYR A 64 6.05 32.05 2.95
C TYR A 64 4.78 31.24 3.18
N TYR A 65 4.41 30.36 2.25
CA TYR A 65 3.42 29.31 2.49
C TYR A 65 4.06 28.13 3.21
N LYS A 66 3.26 27.33 3.94
CA LYS A 66 3.75 26.11 4.60
C LYS A 66 4.33 25.16 3.53
N GLY A 67 5.57 24.73 3.73
CA GLY A 67 6.30 23.86 2.80
C GLY A 67 7.13 24.58 1.74
N ALA A 68 7.00 25.90 1.60
CA ALA A 68 7.85 26.69 0.70
C ALA A 68 9.33 26.57 1.07
N ARG A 69 10.22 26.69 0.08
CA ARG A 69 11.66 26.86 0.31
C ARG A 69 11.91 28.28 0.79
N ALA A 70 12.56 28.42 1.94
CA ALA A 70 13.02 29.72 2.43
C ALA A 70 14.16 30.22 1.53
N ASP A 71 14.16 31.52 1.23
CA ASP A 71 15.22 32.16 0.47
C ASP A 71 16.51 32.19 1.30
N GLN A 72 17.50 31.41 0.89
CA GLN A 72 18.80 31.32 1.55
C GLN A 72 19.91 32.03 0.75
N SER A 73 19.53 32.90 -0.19
CA SER A 73 20.48 33.72 -0.94
C SER A 73 21.32 34.59 0.00
N ALA A 74 22.54 34.91 -0.41
CA ALA A 74 23.40 35.81 0.35
C ALA A 74 22.75 37.20 0.43
N PRO A 75 22.67 37.82 1.63
CA PRO A 75 22.25 39.21 1.77
C PRO A 75 23.29 40.17 1.15
N GLU A 76 22.95 41.45 1.03
CA GLU A 76 23.84 42.48 0.45
C GLU A 76 25.27 42.39 1.02
N GLN A 77 26.24 42.40 0.11
CA GLN A 77 27.65 42.13 0.40
C GLN A 77 28.24 43.21 1.30
N ARG A 78 29.01 42.80 2.31
CA ARG A 78 29.70 43.70 3.24
C ARG A 78 31.17 43.80 2.86
N GLU A 79 31.68 45.02 2.66
CA GLU A 79 33.09 45.25 2.36
C GLU A 79 33.99 44.69 3.48
N GLY A 80 34.96 43.85 3.12
CA GLY A 80 35.91 43.20 4.05
C GLY A 80 35.34 42.03 4.86
N TYR A 81 34.15 41.51 4.52
CA TYR A 81 33.55 40.36 5.18
C TYR A 81 32.98 39.34 4.19
N ARG A 82 33.26 38.06 4.43
CA ARG A 82 32.76 36.92 3.67
C ARG A 82 31.50 36.33 4.33
N PHE A 83 30.45 36.10 3.55
CA PHE A 83 29.23 35.45 4.03
C PHE A 83 29.46 33.96 4.29
N GLY A 84 29.29 33.52 5.54
CA GLY A 84 29.51 32.13 5.99
C GLY A 84 28.27 31.23 5.91
N GLY A 85 27.09 31.80 5.64
CA GLY A 85 25.82 31.09 5.52
C GLY A 85 24.79 31.47 6.59
N TRP A 86 23.61 30.84 6.50
CA TRP A 86 22.50 31.04 7.42
C TRP A 86 22.50 30.00 8.56
N TYR A 87 22.16 30.43 9.77
CA TYR A 87 22.13 29.63 10.99
C TYR A 87 20.79 29.76 11.73
N LEU A 88 20.39 28.74 12.49
CA LEU A 88 19.10 28.70 13.20
C LEU A 88 19.16 29.31 14.61
N ASP A 89 20.36 29.65 15.09
CA ASP A 89 20.63 30.22 16.40
C ASP A 89 21.51 31.46 16.31
N GLU A 90 21.35 32.38 17.25
CA GLU A 90 22.09 33.64 17.30
C GLU A 90 23.60 33.43 17.48
N THR A 91 23.99 32.35 18.17
CA THR A 91 25.40 31.96 18.38
C THR A 91 26.04 31.29 17.15
N CYS A 92 25.31 31.13 16.04
CA CYS A 92 25.78 30.51 14.80
C CYS A 92 26.42 29.12 14.98
N THR A 93 25.84 28.28 15.85
CA THR A 93 26.30 26.91 16.11
C THR A 93 25.55 25.86 15.29
N GLN A 94 24.31 26.15 14.88
CA GLN A 94 23.44 25.27 14.10
C GLN A 94 23.24 25.82 12.69
N LYS A 95 24.05 25.33 11.74
CA LYS A 95 23.94 25.72 10.34
C LYS A 95 22.58 25.29 9.77
N ALA A 96 21.90 26.21 9.08
CA ALA A 96 20.67 25.88 8.40
C ALA A 96 20.94 24.88 7.26
N PRO A 97 20.03 23.92 7.02
CA PRO A 97 20.16 22.99 5.89
C PRO A 97 20.13 23.76 4.56
N GLU A 98 20.82 23.24 3.54
CA GLU A 98 20.91 23.82 2.17
C GLU A 98 19.55 24.00 1.49
N THR A 99 18.51 23.31 1.96
CA THR A 99 17.13 23.56 1.56
C THR A 99 16.24 23.58 2.79
N LEU A 100 16.04 24.75 3.37
CA LEU A 100 15.11 24.92 4.49
C LEU A 100 13.67 25.05 3.99
N ARG A 101 12.82 24.07 4.33
CA ARG A 101 11.37 24.14 4.11
C ARG A 101 10.64 24.71 5.33
N VAL A 102 9.71 25.64 5.10
CA VAL A 102 8.95 26.32 6.17
C VAL A 102 7.89 25.37 6.76
N LYS A 103 8.17 24.77 7.92
CA LYS A 103 7.28 23.76 8.56
C LYS A 103 6.37 24.31 9.66
N LYS A 104 6.82 25.30 10.43
CA LYS A 104 6.12 25.89 11.61
C LYS A 104 6.35 27.40 11.71
N LYS A 105 5.54 28.10 12.52
CA LYS A 105 5.68 29.54 12.79
C LYS A 105 6.94 29.83 13.63
N GLY A 106 7.56 31.01 13.42
CA GLY A 106 8.66 31.51 14.25
C GLY A 106 10.05 30.98 13.87
N ILE A 107 10.33 30.85 12.56
CA ILE A 107 11.68 30.52 12.09
C ILE A 107 12.49 31.82 12.01
N VAL A 108 13.66 31.83 12.66
CA VAL A 108 14.63 32.93 12.59
C VAL A 108 15.94 32.39 12.01
N LEU A 109 16.50 33.11 11.04
CA LEU A 109 17.78 32.79 10.40
C LEU A 109 18.79 33.91 10.69
N TYR A 110 19.97 33.53 11.17
CA TYR A 110 21.06 34.44 11.51
C TYR A 110 22.19 34.30 10.48
N ALA A 111 22.67 35.44 9.95
CA ALA A 111 23.78 35.46 9.00
C ALA A 111 25.13 35.44 9.73
N LEU A 112 25.98 34.47 9.40
CA LEU A 112 27.38 34.46 9.85
C LEU A 112 28.26 35.24 8.86
N TRP A 113 29.13 36.11 9.40
CA TRP A 113 30.07 36.91 8.63
C TRP A 113 31.49 36.71 9.17
N GLU A 114 32.41 36.30 8.30
CA GLU A 114 33.83 36.14 8.60
C GLU A 114 34.60 37.36 8.07
N LYS A 115 35.53 37.92 8.84
CA LYS A 115 36.34 39.07 8.41
C LYS A 115 37.44 38.57 7.48
N GLU A 116 37.59 39.18 6.30
CA GLU A 116 38.75 38.95 5.46
C GLU A 116 39.93 39.75 6.07
N GLU A 117 40.99 39.06 6.47
CA GLU A 117 42.24 39.68 6.89
C GLU A 117 43.15 39.79 5.66
N ASP A 118 43.49 41.02 5.29
CA ASP A 118 44.40 41.32 4.20
C ASP A 118 45.82 40.83 4.55
N GLU A 119 46.18 39.62 4.11
CA GLU A 119 47.60 39.18 4.07
C GLU A 119 48.30 39.87 2.88
N GLU A 120 48.57 41.16 3.01
CA GLU A 120 49.50 41.91 2.15
C GLU A 120 50.73 42.33 2.97
N ALA A 121 51.58 41.35 3.31
CA ALA A 121 52.95 41.59 3.80
C ALA A 121 53.83 40.32 3.82
N ALA A 122 54.07 39.67 2.67
CA ALA A 122 55.25 38.81 2.45
C ALA A 122 55.44 38.44 0.97
N ALA A 123 55.72 39.42 0.13
CA ALA A 123 56.31 39.18 -1.19
C ALA A 123 57.54 40.06 -1.33
N GLU A 124 58.72 39.45 -1.26
CA GLU A 124 59.98 40.03 -1.74
C GLU A 124 60.62 39.11 -2.79
N PRO A 125 61.42 39.66 -3.71
CA PRO A 125 61.26 39.42 -5.15
C PRO A 125 62.26 38.44 -5.79
N VAL A 126 61.88 38.04 -7.01
CA VAL A 126 62.65 37.28 -8.01
C VAL A 126 64.03 37.88 -8.28
N THR A 127 65.06 37.03 -8.33
CA THR A 127 66.31 37.28 -9.08
C THR A 127 66.49 36.20 -10.13
N GLU A 128 66.54 36.62 -11.40
CA GLU A 128 66.94 35.85 -12.56
C GLU A 128 68.44 35.51 -12.51
N GLU A 129 68.82 34.29 -12.87
CA GLU A 129 70.10 34.07 -13.55
C GLU A 129 69.94 33.00 -14.64
N THR A 130 70.21 33.47 -15.86
CA THR A 130 70.37 32.85 -17.17
C THR A 130 71.11 31.50 -17.23
N ALA A 131 70.67 30.60 -18.13
CA ALA A 131 71.57 29.89 -19.05
C ALA A 131 70.81 29.35 -20.28
N VAL A 132 71.19 29.88 -21.45
CA VAL A 132 70.83 29.51 -22.82
C VAL A 132 71.66 28.29 -23.25
N VAL A 133 71.06 27.30 -23.95
CA VAL A 133 71.71 26.57 -25.06
C VAL A 133 70.67 26.18 -26.11
N GLU A 134 70.96 26.53 -27.36
CA GLU A 134 70.24 26.35 -28.62
C GLU A 134 70.22 24.89 -29.16
N GLU A 135 69.10 24.53 -29.81
CA GLU A 135 68.88 23.85 -31.13
C GLU A 135 69.85 22.77 -31.71
N PRO A 136 69.52 22.08 -32.83
CA PRO A 136 68.28 21.46 -33.34
C PRO A 136 68.55 20.04 -33.95
N VAL A 137 67.62 19.44 -34.73
CA VAL A 137 67.79 18.51 -35.90
C VAL A 137 66.51 17.64 -36.05
N THR A 138 65.59 17.94 -36.98
CA THR A 138 65.44 17.54 -38.41
C THR A 138 64.98 16.09 -38.72
N GLU A 139 63.91 16.05 -39.54
CA GLU A 139 63.58 15.12 -40.65
C GLU A 139 63.32 13.62 -40.36
N GLU A 140 62.49 12.85 -41.08
CA GLU A 140 61.90 12.97 -42.42
C GLU A 140 60.79 11.88 -42.59
N THR A 141 59.74 12.17 -43.38
CA THR A 141 59.03 11.34 -44.42
C THR A 141 58.71 9.83 -44.19
N ALA A 142 57.68 9.17 -44.74
CA ALA A 142 56.85 9.32 -45.96
C ALA A 142 55.51 8.54 -45.75
N VAL A 143 54.34 9.03 -46.19
CA VAL A 143 53.61 8.74 -47.46
C VAL A 143 53.38 7.23 -47.70
N VAL A 144 52.14 6.74 -47.90
CA VAL A 144 51.53 6.48 -49.24
C VAL A 144 50.02 6.12 -49.11
N GLU A 145 49.22 6.85 -49.90
CA GLU A 145 48.00 6.54 -50.71
C GLU A 145 46.79 5.79 -50.09
N GLU A 146 45.59 6.40 -49.97
CA GLU A 146 44.54 6.73 -50.98
C GLU A 146 43.70 5.51 -51.47
N PRO A 147 42.49 5.66 -52.06
CA PRO A 147 41.42 6.69 -51.95
C PRO A 147 40.02 6.03 -51.71
N VAL A 148 38.87 6.70 -51.57
CA VAL A 148 37.99 7.13 -52.69
C VAL A 148 36.67 7.73 -52.13
N THR A 149 36.45 9.01 -52.47
CA THR A 149 35.22 9.80 -52.82
C THR A 149 33.98 9.79 -51.91
N GLU A 150 33.46 10.94 -51.43
CA GLU A 150 32.75 12.04 -52.17
C GLU A 150 31.42 11.56 -52.80
N GLU A 151 30.29 12.27 -52.74
CA GLU A 151 30.03 13.69 -52.55
C GLU A 151 28.52 13.93 -52.29
N THR A 152 28.20 15.00 -51.55
CA THR A 152 27.19 16.09 -51.75
C THR A 152 25.84 15.77 -52.47
N ALA A 153 24.70 16.43 -52.19
CA ALA A 153 24.48 17.84 -51.90
C ALA A 153 23.10 18.15 -51.27
N VAL A 154 23.08 19.26 -50.53
CA VAL A 154 21.97 20.11 -50.08
C VAL A 154 21.39 20.83 -51.34
N VAL A 155 20.13 21.28 -51.51
CA VAL A 155 19.33 22.34 -50.87
C VAL A 155 17.97 22.41 -51.63
N GLU A 156 16.85 22.74 -50.96
CA GLU A 156 15.88 23.82 -51.34
C GLU A 156 14.45 23.60 -50.77
N GLU A 157 14.06 24.56 -49.92
CA GLU A 157 12.69 25.00 -49.56
C GLU A 157 12.13 25.92 -50.69
N PRO A 158 10.87 26.47 -50.73
CA PRO A 158 9.77 26.46 -49.73
C PRO A 158 8.30 26.47 -50.29
N VAL A 159 7.32 26.66 -49.38
CA VAL A 159 5.97 27.30 -49.50
C VAL A 159 4.69 26.49 -49.84
N ALA A 160 3.90 26.29 -48.77
CA ALA A 160 2.43 26.46 -48.54
C ALA A 160 1.33 25.97 -49.52
N LYS A 161 0.39 25.17 -48.97
CA LYS A 161 -1.06 25.43 -48.99
C LYS A 161 -1.85 24.50 -48.04
N GLU A 162 -2.63 25.09 -47.13
CA GLU A 162 -3.86 24.51 -46.55
C GLU A 162 -4.89 24.22 -47.66
N PRO A 163 -5.78 23.21 -47.56
CA PRO A 163 -6.93 23.28 -46.65
C PRO A 163 -7.53 21.96 -46.10
N ALA A 164 -8.48 22.15 -45.18
CA ALA A 164 -9.70 21.38 -44.93
C ALA A 164 -9.63 20.14 -44.02
N ALA A 165 -10.20 20.34 -42.83
CA ALA A 165 -10.62 19.34 -41.86
C ALA A 165 -11.95 18.69 -42.26
N GLU A 166 -12.07 17.37 -42.06
CA GLU A 166 -13.29 16.61 -41.69
C GLU A 166 -12.93 15.10 -41.55
N PRO A 167 -13.74 14.28 -40.84
CA PRO A 167 -13.59 13.93 -39.42
C PRO A 167 -12.99 12.53 -39.18
N VAL A 168 -12.36 12.36 -38.02
CA VAL A 168 -11.89 11.05 -37.52
C VAL A 168 -13.10 10.21 -37.08
N PRO A 169 -13.24 8.94 -37.51
CA PRO A 169 -14.31 8.07 -37.02
C PRO A 169 -14.09 7.71 -35.55
N GLU A 170 -15.15 7.79 -34.76
CA GLU A 170 -15.21 7.22 -33.41
C GLU A 170 -14.91 5.71 -33.46
N GLU A 171 -13.78 5.31 -32.87
CA GLU A 171 -13.57 3.90 -32.51
C GLU A 171 -14.45 3.56 -31.30
N PRO A 172 -15.20 2.44 -31.35
CA PRO A 172 -16.07 2.05 -30.26
C PRO A 172 -15.25 1.64 -29.04
N ALA A 173 -15.71 2.10 -27.88
CA ALA A 173 -15.29 1.62 -26.57
C ALA A 173 -15.43 0.09 -26.52
N GLN A 174 -14.30 -0.61 -26.64
CA GLN A 174 -14.24 -2.04 -26.36
C GLN A 174 -14.23 -2.24 -24.85
N GLU A 175 -15.26 -2.94 -24.41
CA GLU A 175 -15.49 -3.47 -23.07
C GLU A 175 -14.17 -3.88 -22.40
N GLU A 176 -13.92 -3.30 -21.22
CA GLU A 176 -12.91 -3.77 -20.30
C GLU A 176 -13.25 -5.23 -19.98
N ALA A 177 -12.45 -6.16 -20.51
CA ALA A 177 -12.46 -7.54 -20.06
C ALA A 177 -12.08 -7.55 -18.58
N GLU A 178 -13.09 -7.64 -17.72
CA GLU A 178 -12.96 -7.85 -16.29
C GLU A 178 -12.21 -9.17 -16.10
N GLU A 179 -10.94 -9.12 -15.73
CA GLU A 179 -10.32 -10.26 -15.08
C GLU A 179 -11.05 -10.44 -13.74
N GLU A 180 -12.01 -11.36 -13.71
CA GLU A 180 -12.64 -11.83 -12.48
C GLU A 180 -11.51 -12.35 -11.55
N GLU A 181 -11.08 -11.51 -10.59
CA GLU A 181 -10.29 -11.99 -9.46
C GLU A 181 -11.18 -13.02 -8.74
N ASP A 182 -10.73 -14.28 -8.71
CA ASP A 182 -11.47 -15.39 -8.13
C ASP A 182 -11.76 -15.11 -6.65
N GLU A 183 -12.95 -14.56 -6.34
CA GLU A 183 -13.38 -14.14 -5.00
C GLU A 183 -13.43 -15.31 -4.00
N THR A 184 -13.34 -16.54 -4.52
CA THR A 184 -13.40 -17.79 -3.75
C THR A 184 -12.05 -18.19 -3.15
N GLU A 185 -10.92 -17.68 -3.66
CA GLU A 185 -9.60 -17.99 -3.12
C GLU A 185 -9.24 -17.12 -1.91
N ALA A 186 -9.22 -17.76 -0.73
CA ALA A 186 -8.82 -17.13 0.53
C ALA A 186 -7.45 -16.43 0.39
N ALA A 187 -7.44 -15.11 0.61
CA ALA A 187 -6.23 -14.30 0.54
C ALA A 187 -5.36 -14.48 1.78
N GLU A 188 -4.05 -14.31 1.62
CA GLU A 188 -3.14 -14.25 2.75
C GLU A 188 -3.44 -12.98 3.56
N GLY A 189 -4.05 -13.17 4.74
CA GLY A 189 -4.63 -12.11 5.58
C GLY A 189 -6.16 -12.14 5.71
N ASP A 190 -6.86 -13.12 5.13
CA ASP A 190 -8.29 -13.32 5.40
C ASP A 190 -8.51 -13.61 6.89
N GLU A 191 -8.88 -12.57 7.64
CA GLU A 191 -9.25 -12.66 9.04
C GLU A 191 -10.66 -13.26 9.14
N PHE A 192 -10.72 -14.57 9.33
CA PHE A 192 -11.93 -15.26 9.75
C PHE A 192 -12.07 -15.14 11.26
N ASP A 193 -13.12 -14.45 11.68
CA ASP A 193 -13.53 -14.43 13.08
C ASP A 193 -14.67 -15.42 13.23
N ASN A 194 -14.44 -16.43 14.05
CA ASN A 194 -15.40 -17.51 14.26
C ASN A 194 -16.15 -17.24 15.57
N ALA A 195 -17.43 -17.52 15.59
CA ALA A 195 -18.26 -17.46 16.78
C ALA A 195 -19.09 -18.73 16.91
N LEU A 196 -19.38 -19.10 18.16
CA LEU A 196 -20.36 -20.10 18.50
C LEU A 196 -21.58 -19.39 19.06
N VAL A 197 -22.71 -19.52 18.38
CA VAL A 197 -24.00 -19.01 18.85
C VAL A 197 -24.80 -20.19 19.41
N THR A 198 -25.16 -20.14 20.69
CA THR A 198 -26.02 -21.15 21.30
C THR A 198 -27.41 -20.58 21.45
N THR A 199 -28.38 -21.13 20.71
CA THR A 199 -29.78 -20.69 20.76
C THR A 199 -30.38 -20.97 22.14
N VAL A 200 -31.48 -20.30 22.47
CA VAL A 200 -32.25 -20.58 23.69
C VAL A 200 -32.73 -22.04 23.78
N THR A 201 -32.91 -22.70 22.63
CA THR A 201 -33.25 -24.13 22.53
C THR A 201 -32.05 -25.06 22.72
N GLY A 202 -30.85 -24.52 22.91
CA GLY A 202 -29.60 -25.25 23.08
C GLY A 202 -28.94 -25.72 21.78
N THR A 203 -29.47 -25.31 20.63
CA THR A 203 -28.88 -25.61 19.31
C THR A 203 -27.62 -24.78 19.14
N LYS A 204 -26.55 -25.41 18.63
CA LYS A 204 -25.28 -24.74 18.39
C LYS A 204 -25.17 -24.32 16.94
N VAL A 205 -24.83 -23.06 16.70
CA VAL A 205 -24.65 -22.46 15.39
C VAL A 205 -23.22 -21.93 15.30
N PHE A 206 -22.46 -22.46 14.35
CA PHE A 206 -21.13 -21.99 13.99
C PHE A 206 -21.25 -20.85 13.01
N VAL A 207 -20.72 -19.69 13.38
CA VAL A 207 -20.73 -18.50 12.55
C VAL A 207 -19.30 -18.16 12.18
N GLN A 208 -19.07 -17.90 10.89
CA GLN A 208 -17.81 -17.42 10.36
C GLN A 208 -18.04 -16.06 9.71
N TYR A 209 -17.35 -15.05 10.22
CA TYR A 209 -17.35 -13.71 9.65
C TYR A 209 -16.16 -13.55 8.71
N ARG A 210 -16.41 -13.33 7.41
CA ARG A 210 -15.39 -13.00 6.42
C ARG A 210 -15.40 -11.49 6.17
N ARG A 211 -14.37 -10.79 6.64
CA ARG A 211 -14.24 -9.33 6.46
C ARG A 211 -13.57 -8.98 5.14
N SER A 212 -14.10 -7.98 4.44
CA SER A 212 -13.40 -7.34 3.32
C SER A 212 -12.16 -6.56 3.77
N PHE A 213 -11.32 -6.14 2.83
CA PHE A 213 -10.22 -5.19 3.05
C PHE A 213 -10.71 -3.94 3.76
N THR A 214 -11.78 -3.33 3.25
CA THR A 214 -12.36 -2.11 3.82
C THR A 214 -12.83 -2.34 5.25
N ALA A 215 -13.52 -3.45 5.54
CA ALA A 215 -13.95 -3.78 6.90
C ALA A 215 -12.76 -3.99 7.85
N ARG A 216 -11.71 -4.68 7.41
CA ARG A 216 -10.48 -4.88 8.21
C ARG A 216 -9.79 -3.57 8.52
N LEU A 217 -9.71 -2.66 7.55
CA LEU A 217 -9.12 -1.34 7.73
C LEU A 217 -9.95 -0.44 8.66
N ILE A 218 -11.28 -0.43 8.53
CA ILE A 218 -12.19 0.31 9.42
C ILE A 218 -12.03 -0.13 10.88
N GLN A 219 -11.91 -1.45 11.11
CA GLN A 219 -11.75 -2.04 12.45
C GLN A 219 -10.30 -2.15 12.93
N ALA A 220 -9.33 -1.67 12.15
CA ALA A 220 -7.94 -1.65 12.56
C ALA A 220 -7.67 -0.57 13.62
N ASP A 221 -6.56 -0.76 14.35
CA ASP A 221 -6.07 0.24 15.31
C ASP A 221 -5.74 1.56 14.59
N ASP A 222 -5.86 2.69 15.30
CA ASP A 222 -5.64 4.02 14.70
C ASP A 222 -4.22 4.18 14.12
N GLU A 223 -3.22 3.58 14.76
CA GLU A 223 -1.85 3.52 14.22
C GLU A 223 -1.79 2.83 12.84
N ILE A 224 -2.57 1.77 12.63
CA ILE A 224 -2.62 1.06 11.34
C ILE A 224 -3.33 1.89 10.27
N LYS A 225 -4.36 2.66 10.64
CA LYS A 225 -5.03 3.60 9.72
C LYS A 225 -4.08 4.72 9.29
N ASP A 226 -3.26 5.23 10.21
CA ASP A 226 -2.25 6.25 9.92
C ASP A 226 -1.11 5.69 9.04
N ILE A 227 -0.65 4.47 9.33
CA ILE A 227 0.31 3.75 8.49
C ILE A 227 -0.26 3.53 7.09
N TYR A 228 -1.52 3.10 6.99
CA TYR A 228 -2.20 2.93 5.70
C TYR A 228 -2.24 4.24 4.91
N ASN A 229 -2.63 5.35 5.54
CA ASN A 229 -2.62 6.67 4.88
C ASN A 229 -1.22 7.06 4.39
N SER A 230 -0.18 6.80 5.21
CA SER A 230 1.21 7.08 4.84
C SER A 230 1.66 6.25 3.62
N VAL A 231 1.39 4.95 3.64
CA VAL A 231 1.72 4.02 2.53
C VAL A 231 0.92 4.36 1.27
N ARG A 232 -0.39 4.61 1.40
CA ARG A 232 -1.26 4.98 0.29
C ARG A 232 -0.80 6.28 -0.37
N ASN A 233 -0.48 7.31 0.42
CA ASN A 233 0.04 8.56 -0.13
C ASN A 233 1.33 8.33 -0.91
N ALA A 234 2.28 7.55 -0.37
CA ALA A 234 3.53 7.25 -1.05
C ALA A 234 3.35 6.44 -2.35
N LEU A 235 2.36 5.55 -2.40
CA LEU A 235 2.03 4.85 -3.65
C LEU A 235 1.37 5.77 -4.67
N LEU A 236 0.52 6.70 -4.22
CA LEU A 236 -0.18 7.65 -5.09
C LEU A 236 0.71 8.77 -5.62
N THR A 237 1.92 8.98 -5.09
CA THR A 237 2.90 9.88 -5.73
C THR A 237 3.54 9.28 -6.97
N VAL A 238 3.44 7.98 -7.19
CA VAL A 238 4.01 7.32 -8.36
C VAL A 238 3.24 7.70 -9.62
N SER A 239 3.94 8.12 -10.68
CA SER A 239 3.30 8.67 -11.87
C SER A 239 2.37 7.70 -12.62
N GLY A 240 1.14 8.16 -12.87
CA GLY A 240 0.18 7.47 -13.72
C GLY A 240 -0.44 6.21 -13.10
N VAL A 241 -0.33 6.04 -11.78
CA VAL A 241 -1.01 4.95 -11.07
C VAL A 241 -2.47 5.29 -10.78
N LYS A 242 -3.30 4.26 -10.67
CA LYS A 242 -4.70 4.33 -10.25
C LYS A 242 -4.94 3.31 -9.14
N GLU A 243 -5.75 3.69 -8.16
CA GLU A 243 -6.19 2.80 -7.10
C GLU A 243 -7.52 2.11 -7.43
N ARG A 244 -7.66 0.86 -6.99
CA ARG A 244 -8.91 0.09 -7.04
C ARG A 244 -9.01 -0.74 -5.77
N THR A 245 -10.12 -0.62 -5.05
CA THR A 245 -10.42 -1.47 -3.90
C THR A 245 -11.22 -2.69 -4.35
N SER A 246 -10.72 -3.89 -4.06
CA SER A 246 -11.42 -5.16 -4.18
C SER A 246 -11.78 -5.73 -2.80
N TRP A 247 -12.44 -6.89 -2.77
CA TRP A 247 -12.83 -7.52 -1.50
C TRP A 247 -11.62 -7.80 -0.59
N ASN A 248 -10.48 -8.20 -1.17
CA ASN A 248 -9.32 -8.64 -0.40
C ASN A 248 -8.21 -7.58 -0.29
N TYR A 249 -8.16 -6.62 -1.22
CA TYR A 249 -7.03 -5.69 -1.34
C TYR A 249 -7.45 -4.28 -1.75
N ASN A 250 -6.57 -3.32 -1.51
CA ASN A 250 -6.47 -2.12 -2.32
C ASN A 250 -5.30 -2.29 -3.29
N SER A 251 -5.61 -2.35 -4.58
CA SER A 251 -4.65 -2.56 -5.67
C SER A 251 -4.30 -1.22 -6.31
N ILE A 252 -3.01 -1.04 -6.63
CA ILE A 252 -2.48 0.14 -7.31
C ILE A 252 -1.89 -0.32 -8.64
N ASN A 253 -2.43 0.19 -9.74
CA ASN A 253 -2.12 -0.26 -11.09
C ASN A 253 -1.66 0.92 -11.96
N ARG A 254 -0.68 0.68 -12.83
CA ARG A 254 -0.30 1.61 -13.90
C ARG A 254 -0.80 1.04 -15.22
N GLY A 255 -1.93 1.54 -15.70
CA GLY A 255 -2.63 0.95 -16.84
C GLY A 255 -2.96 -0.52 -16.56
N ARG A 256 -2.48 -1.43 -17.42
CA ARG A 256 -2.71 -2.88 -17.28
C ARG A 256 -1.72 -3.59 -16.35
N LYS A 257 -0.65 -2.92 -15.90
CA LYS A 257 0.36 -3.52 -15.02
C LYS A 257 0.06 -3.21 -13.56
N GLN A 258 0.10 -4.24 -12.72
CA GLN A 258 -0.02 -4.07 -11.28
C GLN A 258 1.29 -3.54 -10.69
N PHE A 259 1.21 -2.49 -9.87
CA PHE A 259 2.38 -1.89 -9.23
C PHE A 259 2.47 -2.28 -7.76
N ALA A 260 1.34 -2.25 -7.04
CA ALA A 260 1.29 -2.67 -5.66
C ALA A 260 -0.08 -3.26 -5.29
N LYS A 261 -0.11 -4.06 -4.22
CA LYS A 261 -1.34 -4.45 -3.52
C LYS A 261 -1.17 -4.19 -2.03
N ILE A 262 -2.21 -3.73 -1.38
CA ILE A 262 -2.25 -3.51 0.05
C ILE A 262 -3.33 -4.43 0.63
N ASN A 263 -2.98 -5.13 1.69
CA ASN A 263 -3.91 -5.85 2.54
C ASN A 263 -3.87 -5.27 3.96
N ALA A 264 -5.00 -5.23 4.66
CA ALA A 264 -5.11 -4.74 6.02
C ALA A 264 -5.52 -5.87 6.97
N ASN A 265 -4.85 -5.92 8.12
CA ASN A 265 -5.21 -6.73 9.28
C ASN A 265 -5.39 -5.79 10.47
N ARG A 266 -5.96 -6.29 11.58
CA ARG A 266 -6.26 -5.47 12.76
C ARG A 266 -5.04 -4.71 13.31
N LYS A 267 -3.87 -5.35 13.29
CA LYS A 267 -2.60 -4.86 13.89
C LYS A 267 -1.44 -4.76 12.91
N SER A 268 -1.70 -4.90 11.61
CA SER A 268 -0.63 -4.83 10.60
C SER A 268 -1.17 -4.53 9.22
N LEU A 269 -0.38 -3.85 8.40
CA LEU A 269 -0.58 -3.75 6.96
C LEU A 269 0.34 -4.74 6.24
N ILE A 270 -0.13 -5.35 5.16
CA ILE A 270 0.71 -6.17 4.28
C ILE A 270 0.77 -5.46 2.93
N LEU A 271 1.98 -5.17 2.48
CA LEU A 271 2.26 -4.52 1.21
C LEU A 271 2.88 -5.53 0.25
N TYR A 272 2.38 -5.58 -0.97
CA TYR A 272 2.94 -6.34 -2.07
C TYR A 272 3.44 -5.35 -3.13
N LEU A 273 4.66 -5.52 -3.62
CA LEU A 273 5.29 -4.60 -4.57
C LEU A 273 5.76 -5.33 -5.83
N ALA A 274 5.64 -4.65 -6.97
CA ALA A 274 6.20 -5.05 -8.25
C ALA A 274 7.73 -4.84 -8.27
N LEU A 275 8.45 -5.44 -7.32
CA LEU A 275 9.89 -5.31 -7.17
C LEU A 275 10.54 -6.69 -7.32
N SER A 276 11.74 -6.77 -7.89
CA SER A 276 12.43 -8.06 -8.00
C SER A 276 13.02 -8.49 -6.65
N PRO A 277 12.68 -9.68 -6.11
CA PRO A 277 13.27 -10.20 -4.87
C PRO A 277 14.80 -10.22 -4.85
N SER A 278 15.45 -10.39 -6.01
CA SER A 278 16.90 -10.46 -6.15
C SER A 278 17.63 -9.15 -5.85
N ASN A 279 16.92 -8.02 -5.93
CA ASN A 279 17.51 -6.68 -5.90
C ASN A 279 17.31 -6.00 -4.53
N ILE A 280 16.86 -6.74 -3.52
CA ILE A 280 16.48 -6.20 -2.20
C ILE A 280 17.47 -6.69 -1.16
N GLU A 281 17.95 -5.76 -0.33
CA GLU A 281 18.83 -6.09 0.80
C GLU A 281 18.11 -6.94 1.86
N ASP A 282 18.85 -7.85 2.50
CA ASP A 282 18.31 -8.74 3.54
C ASP A 282 17.73 -8.00 4.76
N LYS A 283 18.09 -6.73 4.98
CA LYS A 283 17.62 -5.91 6.11
C LYS A 283 16.09 -5.73 6.14
N TYR A 284 15.45 -5.82 4.97
CA TYR A 284 14.02 -5.59 4.82
C TYR A 284 13.16 -6.78 5.27
N ARG A 285 13.72 -7.97 5.55
CA ARG A 285 12.96 -9.16 6.03
C ARG A 285 11.64 -9.43 5.24
N PHE A 286 11.66 -9.21 3.94
CA PHE A 286 10.51 -9.44 3.07
C PHE A 286 10.35 -10.95 2.77
N ARG A 287 9.20 -11.34 2.21
CA ARG A 287 8.96 -12.68 1.68
C ARG A 287 8.73 -12.61 0.16
N ASP A 288 9.37 -13.51 -0.58
CA ASP A 288 9.07 -13.72 -2.00
C ASP A 288 7.81 -14.61 -2.12
N VAL A 289 6.81 -14.10 -2.84
CA VAL A 289 5.53 -14.78 -3.11
C VAL A 289 5.26 -14.95 -4.61
N SER A 290 6.29 -14.79 -5.46
CA SER A 290 6.23 -14.90 -6.92
C SER A 290 5.66 -16.23 -7.43
N GLU A 291 5.83 -17.31 -6.66
CA GLU A 291 5.29 -18.65 -6.98
C GLU A 291 3.77 -18.68 -7.07
N LYS A 292 3.07 -17.78 -6.36
CA LYS A 292 1.61 -17.72 -6.34
C LYS A 292 1.13 -16.89 -7.53
N LYS A 293 0.30 -17.47 -8.41
CA LYS A 293 -0.28 -16.81 -9.60
C LYS A 293 -0.82 -15.40 -9.30
N ARG A 294 -1.56 -15.23 -8.20
CA ARG A 294 -2.18 -13.95 -7.80
C ARG A 294 -1.18 -12.83 -7.44
N TYR A 295 0.06 -13.17 -7.12
CA TYR A 295 1.11 -12.23 -6.71
C TYR A 295 2.29 -12.21 -7.69
N LYS A 296 2.17 -12.88 -8.84
CA LYS A 296 3.23 -12.96 -9.84
C LYS A 296 3.75 -11.57 -10.27
N ASP A 297 2.84 -10.61 -10.42
CA ASP A 297 3.17 -9.24 -10.81
C ASP A 297 3.61 -8.35 -9.64
N VAL A 298 3.41 -8.80 -8.39
CA VAL A 298 3.79 -8.09 -7.15
C VAL A 298 4.48 -9.05 -6.16
N PRO A 299 5.64 -9.63 -6.53
CA PRO A 299 6.19 -10.79 -5.86
C PRO A 299 6.78 -10.50 -4.46
N VAL A 300 7.03 -9.23 -4.13
CA VAL A 300 7.65 -8.85 -2.85
C VAL A 300 6.58 -8.55 -1.83
N ARG A 301 6.41 -9.44 -0.84
CA ARG A 301 5.50 -9.25 0.28
C ARG A 301 6.23 -8.72 1.51
N TYR A 302 5.75 -7.61 2.05
CA TYR A 302 6.32 -6.94 3.20
C TYR A 302 5.26 -6.62 4.25
N LYS A 303 5.56 -6.90 5.53
CA LYS A 303 4.63 -6.71 6.66
C LYS A 303 5.02 -5.45 7.44
N ILE A 304 4.04 -4.59 7.70
CA ILE A 304 4.19 -3.30 8.38
C ILE A 304 3.38 -3.34 9.67
N THR A 305 4.03 -3.12 10.80
CA THR A 305 3.40 -3.19 12.14
C THR A 305 3.62 -1.94 12.98
N GLY A 306 4.42 -0.98 12.49
CA GLY A 306 4.78 0.24 13.23
C GLY A 306 5.76 1.13 12.47
N SER A 307 6.24 2.20 13.11
CA SER A 307 7.02 3.28 12.48
C SER A 307 8.31 2.82 11.76
N ARG A 308 9.10 1.92 12.37
CA ARG A 308 10.34 1.42 11.75
C ARG A 308 10.05 0.62 10.49
N SER A 309 9.06 -0.27 10.55
CA SER A 309 8.65 -1.04 9.38
C SER A 309 8.03 -0.14 8.30
N LEU A 310 7.36 0.95 8.68
CA LEU A 310 6.83 1.93 7.74
C LEU A 310 7.95 2.63 6.97
N GLN A 311 9.02 3.08 7.64
CA GLN A 311 10.16 3.71 6.96
C GLN A 311 10.74 2.81 5.85
N TYR A 312 10.97 1.55 6.18
CA TYR A 312 11.40 0.53 5.21
C TYR A 312 10.36 0.28 4.10
N ALA A 313 9.06 0.35 4.39
CA ALA A 313 8.04 0.24 3.36
C ALA A 313 8.13 1.37 2.34
N LEU A 314 8.36 2.60 2.81
CA LEU A 314 8.52 3.78 1.96
C LEU A 314 9.76 3.66 1.07
N GLU A 315 10.89 3.23 1.63
CA GLU A 315 12.11 2.94 0.86
C GLU A 315 11.87 1.87 -0.22
N LEU A 316 11.14 0.79 0.10
CA LEU A 316 10.80 -0.26 -0.86
C LEU A 316 9.87 0.24 -1.98
N ILE A 317 8.96 1.18 -1.68
CA ILE A 317 8.09 1.80 -2.69
C ILE A 317 8.93 2.63 -3.67
N GLU A 318 9.89 3.40 -3.17
CA GLU A 318 10.82 4.17 -4.00
C GLU A 318 11.65 3.24 -4.91
N GLN A 319 12.24 2.18 -4.34
CA GLN A 319 12.96 1.17 -5.12
C GLN A 319 12.07 0.48 -6.17
N ALA A 320 10.81 0.21 -5.83
CA ALA A 320 9.85 -0.37 -6.77
C ALA A 320 9.52 0.60 -7.91
N ALA A 321 9.37 1.89 -7.62
CA ALA A 321 9.15 2.91 -8.65
C ALA A 321 10.36 2.98 -9.61
N ASP A 322 11.58 3.08 -9.06
CA ASP A 322 12.81 3.13 -9.84
C ASP A 322 12.99 1.89 -10.72
N ASN A 323 12.80 0.69 -10.15
CA ASN A 323 12.92 -0.58 -10.87
C ASN A 323 11.91 -0.72 -12.03
N ASN A 324 10.76 -0.05 -11.94
CA ASN A 324 9.74 -0.04 -13.00
C ASN A 324 9.86 1.18 -13.93
N GLY A 325 10.90 2.00 -13.79
CA GLY A 325 11.09 3.23 -14.56
C GLY A 325 9.96 4.23 -14.35
N LEU A 326 9.43 4.31 -13.13
CA LEU A 326 8.36 5.22 -12.74
C LEU A 326 8.96 6.42 -12.04
N THR A 327 8.56 7.62 -12.44
CA THR A 327 8.93 8.83 -11.72
C THR A 327 7.96 9.09 -10.58
N LEU A 328 8.49 9.56 -9.46
CA LEU A 328 7.71 10.13 -8.37
C LEU A 328 7.28 11.55 -8.79
N GLN A 329 5.99 11.82 -8.69
CA GLN A 329 5.43 13.15 -8.90
C GLN A 329 5.52 13.96 -7.62
N GLU A 330 5.61 15.30 -7.75
CA GLU A 330 5.42 16.20 -6.61
C GLU A 330 3.96 16.23 -6.11
N PHE A 331 3.07 15.46 -6.75
CA PHE A 331 1.63 15.36 -6.51
C PHE A 331 1.30 13.96 -5.94
N PRO A 332 0.36 13.80 -4.98
CA PRO A 332 -0.56 14.80 -4.42
C PRO A 332 -0.23 15.21 -2.98
N PHE A 333 -0.88 16.30 -2.54
CA PHE A 333 -1.14 16.61 -1.13
C PHE A 333 -1.53 15.36 -0.34
N GLU A 334 -1.28 15.33 0.98
CA GLU A 334 -1.74 14.23 1.85
C GLU A 334 -3.24 13.97 1.61
N GLN A 335 -3.56 12.87 0.91
CA GLN A 335 -4.93 12.44 0.63
C GLN A 335 -5.41 11.52 1.74
N ASN A 336 -5.18 11.92 2.98
CA ASN A 336 -5.49 11.10 4.14
C ASN A 336 -7.00 10.85 4.17
N LEU A 337 -7.35 9.57 4.21
CA LEU A 337 -8.74 9.17 4.39
C LEU A 337 -9.08 9.29 5.88
N SER A 338 -10.27 9.83 6.16
CA SER A 338 -10.88 9.71 7.48
C SER A 338 -11.57 8.35 7.57
N ILE A 339 -11.05 7.48 8.44
CA ILE A 339 -11.51 6.09 8.58
C ILE A 339 -12.01 5.88 10.02
N PRO A 340 -13.19 6.40 10.38
CA PRO A 340 -13.76 6.19 11.71
C PRO A 340 -14.06 4.71 11.94
N TYR A 341 -13.92 4.25 13.19
CA TYR A 341 -14.28 2.89 13.56
C TYR A 341 -15.79 2.68 13.42
N GLU A 342 -16.19 1.54 12.85
CA GLU A 342 -17.58 1.11 12.78
C GLU A 342 -17.75 -0.28 13.41
N PRO A 343 -18.84 -0.50 14.17
CA PRO A 343 -19.12 -1.79 14.76
C PRO A 343 -19.44 -2.84 13.69
N ARG A 344 -19.27 -4.11 14.04
CA ARG A 344 -19.48 -5.25 13.13
C ARG A 344 -20.87 -5.25 12.49
N GLU A 345 -21.91 -4.92 13.25
CA GLU A 345 -23.31 -4.90 12.77
C GLU A 345 -23.49 -3.93 11.60
N ASP A 346 -22.91 -2.74 11.69
CA ASP A 346 -22.98 -1.75 10.62
C ASP A 346 -22.22 -2.20 9.37
N LEU A 347 -21.08 -2.89 9.56
CA LEU A 347 -20.29 -3.42 8.45
C LEU A 347 -20.98 -4.63 7.77
N ILE A 348 -21.74 -5.44 8.50
CA ILE A 348 -22.59 -6.50 7.93
C ILE A 348 -23.71 -5.86 7.09
N LYS A 349 -24.42 -4.86 7.63
CA LYS A 349 -25.46 -4.11 6.88
C LYS A 349 -24.93 -3.47 5.61
N LYS A 350 -23.69 -2.96 5.63
CA LYS A 350 -22.99 -2.41 4.46
C LYS A 350 -22.45 -3.48 3.50
N LYS A 351 -22.67 -4.76 3.77
CA LYS A 351 -22.14 -5.91 3.01
C LYS A 351 -20.61 -5.92 2.90
N LEU A 352 -19.92 -5.31 3.86
CA LEU A 352 -18.45 -5.32 3.96
C LEU A 352 -17.95 -6.51 4.77
N ILE A 353 -18.83 -7.22 5.46
CA ILE A 353 -18.59 -8.50 6.13
C ILE A 353 -19.63 -9.50 5.59
N LYS A 354 -19.16 -10.64 5.07
CA LYS A 354 -20.03 -11.78 4.70
C LYS A 354 -20.16 -12.71 5.92
N VAL A 355 -21.38 -13.12 6.27
CA VAL A 355 -21.62 -14.03 7.40
C VAL A 355 -21.98 -15.42 6.86
N TYR A 356 -21.30 -16.44 7.37
CA TYR A 356 -21.61 -17.84 7.06
C TYR A 356 -22.02 -18.53 8.35
N ALA A 357 -23.25 -19.03 8.42
CA ALA A 357 -23.78 -19.68 9.62
C ALA A 357 -24.23 -21.12 9.32
N LYS A 358 -23.84 -22.05 10.18
CA LYS A 358 -24.24 -23.48 10.09
C LYS A 358 -24.59 -24.04 11.46
N LYS A 359 -25.70 -24.77 11.55
CA LYS A 359 -26.04 -25.55 12.76
C LYS A 359 -25.03 -26.67 12.97
N ASP A 360 -25.00 -27.20 14.18
CA ASP A 360 -24.32 -28.45 14.52
C ASP A 360 -24.83 -29.66 13.73
N SER A 361 -26.06 -29.61 13.23
CA SER A 361 -26.63 -30.58 12.27
C SER A 361 -26.05 -30.48 10.85
N GLY A 362 -25.29 -29.43 10.54
CA GLY A 362 -24.76 -29.14 9.20
C GLY A 362 -25.70 -28.32 8.30
N GLU A 363 -26.90 -27.99 8.78
CA GLU A 363 -27.84 -27.13 8.04
C GLU A 363 -27.34 -25.68 8.01
N THR A 364 -27.32 -25.08 6.81
CA THR A 364 -26.98 -23.66 6.64
C THR A 364 -28.12 -22.76 7.10
N ILE A 365 -27.79 -21.69 7.81
CA ILE A 365 -28.74 -20.72 8.35
C ILE A 365 -28.52 -19.39 7.63
N THR A 366 -29.60 -18.66 7.33
CA THR A 366 -29.50 -17.32 6.72
C THR A 366 -29.08 -16.27 7.75
N GLU A 367 -28.65 -15.10 7.27
CA GLU A 367 -28.29 -13.99 8.16
C GLU A 367 -29.49 -13.54 9.00
N GLU A 368 -30.71 -13.50 8.44
CA GLU A 368 -31.91 -13.08 9.18
C GLU A 368 -32.27 -14.08 10.29
N GLN A 369 -32.16 -15.39 10.02
CA GLN A 369 -32.40 -16.43 11.01
C GLN A 369 -31.37 -16.39 12.15
N LEU A 370 -30.12 -16.04 11.84
CA LEU A 370 -29.08 -15.87 12.85
C LEU A 370 -29.38 -14.64 13.73
N GLU A 371 -29.83 -13.54 13.14
CA GLU A 371 -30.26 -12.34 13.88
C GLU A 371 -31.44 -12.65 14.80
N GLU A 372 -32.45 -13.39 14.32
CA GLU A 372 -33.59 -13.82 15.14
C GLU A 372 -33.15 -14.62 16.37
N PHE A 373 -32.23 -15.59 16.22
CA PHE A 373 -31.69 -16.32 17.36
C PHE A 373 -31.00 -15.40 18.38
N ILE A 374 -30.24 -14.40 17.91
CA ILE A 374 -29.56 -13.45 18.79
C ILE A 374 -30.59 -12.56 19.52
N GLU A 375 -31.62 -12.09 18.83
CA GLU A 375 -32.72 -11.31 19.41
C GLU A 375 -33.54 -12.11 20.44
N GLU A 376 -33.74 -13.41 20.20
CA GLU A 376 -34.37 -14.34 21.15
C GLU A 376 -33.51 -14.62 22.39
N GLY A 377 -32.27 -14.14 22.43
CA GLY A 377 -31.36 -14.25 23.57
C GLY A 377 -30.32 -15.37 23.45
N ALA A 378 -29.97 -15.79 22.23
CA ALA A 378 -28.86 -16.72 22.02
C ALA A 378 -27.54 -16.14 22.58
N THR A 379 -26.72 -17.02 23.16
CA THR A 379 -25.40 -16.62 23.66
C THR A 379 -24.39 -16.66 22.51
N VAL A 380 -23.69 -15.54 22.27
CA VAL A 380 -22.64 -15.44 21.26
C VAL A 380 -21.27 -15.50 21.92
N GLU A 381 -20.56 -16.61 21.72
CA GLU A 381 -19.20 -16.80 22.20
C GLU A 381 -18.22 -16.57 21.04
N SER A 382 -17.33 -15.60 21.17
CA SER A 382 -16.22 -15.44 20.23
C SER A 382 -15.26 -16.62 20.39
N LEU A 383 -14.95 -17.29 19.30
CA LEU A 383 -13.92 -18.32 19.24
C LEU A 383 -12.53 -17.69 19.02
N SER A 384 -12.38 -16.36 19.11
CA SER A 384 -11.19 -15.60 18.73
C SER A 384 -10.23 -15.27 19.89
N SER A 385 -9.86 -16.25 20.71
CA SER A 385 -8.79 -16.07 21.72
C SER A 385 -7.69 -17.14 21.69
N PHE A 386 -7.47 -17.79 20.54
CA PHE A 386 -6.17 -18.41 20.29
C PHE A 386 -5.26 -17.36 19.68
N THR A 387 -4.56 -16.64 20.56
CA THR A 387 -3.40 -15.86 20.16
C THR A 387 -2.51 -16.76 19.32
N VAL A 388 -2.18 -16.30 18.11
CA VAL A 388 -1.13 -16.91 17.30
C VAL A 388 0.15 -16.79 18.11
N THR A 389 0.46 -17.81 18.90
CA THR A 389 1.74 -17.88 19.58
C THR A 389 2.75 -18.40 18.58
N ASP A 390 3.92 -17.76 18.52
CA ASP A 390 5.02 -18.14 17.64
C ASP A 390 5.48 -19.60 17.84
N LYS A 391 5.01 -20.26 18.91
CA LYS A 391 5.26 -21.67 19.22
C LYS A 391 4.16 -22.24 20.12
N VAL A 392 3.76 -23.49 19.86
CA VAL A 392 2.75 -24.23 20.63
C VAL A 392 3.21 -25.67 20.83
N SER A 393 3.21 -26.14 22.08
CA SER A 393 3.34 -27.57 22.40
C SER A 393 1.99 -28.28 22.48
N VAL A 394 1.97 -29.62 22.40
CA VAL A 394 0.74 -30.43 22.50
C VAL A 394 -0.03 -30.14 23.81
N LEU A 395 0.67 -30.07 24.94
CA LEU A 395 0.05 -29.86 26.26
C LEU A 395 -0.56 -28.46 26.40
N GLU A 396 0.09 -27.45 25.81
CA GLU A 396 -0.46 -26.09 25.75
C GLU A 396 -1.69 -26.07 24.85
N ALA A 397 -1.61 -26.73 23.68
CA ALA A 397 -2.74 -26.81 22.75
C ALA A 397 -3.98 -27.46 23.37
N GLU A 398 -3.80 -28.48 24.23
CA GLU A 398 -4.90 -29.13 24.93
C GLU A 398 -5.57 -28.28 25.99
N LYS A 399 -4.81 -27.44 26.70
CA LYS A 399 -5.36 -26.47 27.67
C LYS A 399 -6.06 -25.32 26.98
N LEU A 400 -5.52 -24.92 25.84
CA LEU A 400 -5.99 -23.80 25.07
C LEU A 400 -7.29 -24.19 24.35
N VAL A 401 -7.28 -25.20 23.48
CA VAL A 401 -8.44 -25.56 22.65
C VAL A 401 -9.12 -26.83 23.17
N SER A 402 -10.46 -26.82 23.28
CA SER A 402 -11.22 -28.02 23.66
C SER A 402 -11.29 -29.06 22.53
N ASP A 403 -11.46 -30.35 22.87
CA ASP A 403 -11.65 -31.42 21.89
C ASP A 403 -12.91 -31.24 21.04
N ALA A 404 -13.95 -30.61 21.61
CA ALA A 404 -15.19 -30.31 20.89
C ALA A 404 -14.93 -29.25 19.79
N THR A 405 -14.19 -28.19 20.13
CA THR A 405 -13.79 -27.13 19.19
C THR A 405 -12.91 -27.68 18.06
N ALA A 406 -11.96 -28.57 18.39
CA ALA A 406 -11.12 -29.23 17.38
C ALA A 406 -11.94 -30.07 16.37
N LYS A 407 -12.95 -30.81 16.85
CA LYS A 407 -13.86 -31.57 15.97
C LYS A 407 -14.67 -30.67 15.04
N GLN A 408 -15.13 -29.51 15.54
CA GLN A 408 -15.91 -28.55 14.75
C GLN A 408 -15.06 -27.90 13.65
N LEU A 409 -13.82 -27.51 13.98
CA LEU A 409 -12.86 -26.96 13.00
C LEU A 409 -12.52 -27.98 11.91
N MET A 410 -12.42 -29.27 12.26
CA MET A 410 -12.26 -30.34 11.27
C MET A 410 -13.47 -30.49 10.35
N ALA A 411 -14.69 -30.29 10.87
CA ALA A 411 -15.92 -30.40 10.08
C ALA A 411 -16.08 -29.22 9.11
N LEU A 412 -15.76 -27.99 9.54
CA LEU A 412 -15.70 -26.81 8.66
C LEU A 412 -14.68 -26.99 7.52
N ALA A 413 -13.54 -27.63 7.81
CA ALA A 413 -12.54 -27.95 6.81
C ALA A 413 -13.00 -29.01 5.77
N ASP A 414 -14.06 -29.78 6.06
CA ASP A 414 -14.59 -30.81 5.15
C ASP A 414 -15.44 -30.21 4.00
N GLU A 415 -15.81 -28.92 4.05
CA GLU A 415 -16.75 -28.29 3.09
C GLU A 415 -16.09 -27.45 1.98
N VAL A 416 -14.79 -27.13 2.07
CA VAL A 416 -14.13 -26.12 1.20
C VAL A 416 -13.40 -26.72 -0.02
N ALA A 417 -13.53 -28.01 -0.32
CA ALA A 417 -12.77 -28.62 -1.43
C ALA A 417 -13.62 -29.55 -2.32
N ASP A 418 -14.24 -29.00 -3.36
CA ASP A 418 -14.87 -29.77 -4.44
C ASP A 418 -13.90 -30.15 -5.59
N ASN A 419 -12.63 -29.72 -5.52
CA ASN A 419 -11.62 -30.01 -6.56
C ASN A 419 -10.37 -30.72 -6.02
N THR A 420 -10.53 -31.84 -5.30
CA THR A 420 -9.38 -32.68 -4.90
C THR A 420 -9.44 -34.10 -5.50
N PRO A 421 -8.28 -34.65 -5.94
CA PRO A 421 -8.21 -35.91 -6.67
C PRO A 421 -8.63 -37.10 -5.79
N ARG A 422 -9.47 -37.93 -6.41
CA ARG A 422 -10.18 -39.08 -5.85
C ARG A 422 -9.19 -40.16 -5.37
N VAL A 423 -9.28 -40.58 -4.11
CA VAL A 423 -8.45 -41.67 -3.58
C VAL A 423 -9.30 -42.85 -3.11
N ALA A 424 -9.27 -43.94 -3.87
CA ALA A 424 -9.83 -45.24 -3.50
C ALA A 424 -8.90 -45.98 -2.51
N GLN A 425 -9.48 -46.48 -1.42
CA GLN A 425 -8.94 -47.44 -0.44
C GLN A 425 -7.39 -47.51 -0.34
N ALA A 426 -6.83 -46.48 0.27
CA ALA A 426 -5.40 -46.19 0.29
C ALA A 426 -4.61 -46.84 1.43
N LYS A 427 -3.34 -47.21 1.17
CA LYS A 427 -2.34 -47.42 2.23
C LYS A 427 -2.16 -46.10 3.00
N ARG A 428 -2.57 -46.09 4.27
CA ARG A 428 -2.56 -44.92 5.16
C ARG A 428 -1.22 -44.74 5.84
N GLY A 429 -0.63 -43.57 5.66
CA GLY A 429 0.61 -43.14 6.31
C GLY A 429 0.32 -42.25 7.49
N TYR A 430 1.30 -42.12 8.38
CA TYR A 430 1.22 -41.24 9.54
C TYR A 430 2.40 -40.27 9.48
N ILE A 431 2.15 -39.02 9.85
CA ILE A 431 3.19 -38.01 9.99
C ILE A 431 2.92 -37.14 11.21
N ASN A 432 3.99 -36.70 11.86
CA ASN A 432 3.91 -35.88 13.06
C ASN A 432 4.16 -34.40 12.72
N LEU A 433 3.52 -33.49 13.48
CA LEU A 433 3.65 -32.06 13.28
C LEU A 433 5.06 -31.50 13.48
N ASP A 434 5.84 -32.01 14.45
CA ASP A 434 7.26 -31.63 14.61
C ASP A 434 8.10 -31.91 13.36
N THR A 435 7.83 -33.03 12.70
CA THR A 435 8.52 -33.47 11.49
C THR A 435 8.14 -32.57 10.32
N ILE A 436 6.87 -32.15 10.25
CA ILE A 436 6.43 -31.15 9.28
C ILE A 436 7.09 -29.80 9.58
N ALA A 437 7.05 -29.32 10.82
CA ALA A 437 7.64 -28.04 11.22
C ALA A 437 9.13 -27.95 10.89
N ALA A 438 9.89 -29.03 11.02
CA ALA A 438 11.31 -29.07 10.68
C ALA A 438 11.61 -28.98 9.18
N ASN A 439 10.68 -29.43 8.33
CA ASN A 439 10.93 -29.60 6.89
C ASN A 439 10.16 -28.60 6.00
N PHE A 440 9.24 -27.83 6.59
CA PHE A 440 8.44 -26.84 5.88
C PHE A 440 8.69 -25.42 6.42
N LYS A 441 8.59 -24.44 5.54
CA LYS A 441 8.65 -23.01 5.85
C LYS A 441 7.26 -22.50 6.24
N GLU A 442 7.22 -21.35 6.90
CA GLU A 442 5.97 -20.68 7.25
C GLU A 442 5.12 -20.43 5.99
N ASP A 443 3.81 -20.61 6.11
CA ASP A 443 2.79 -20.52 5.06
C ASP A 443 2.91 -21.51 3.90
N GLU A 444 3.78 -22.52 4.01
CA GLU A 444 3.93 -23.58 3.01
C GLU A 444 2.75 -24.57 3.06
N ILE A 445 2.38 -25.12 1.89
CA ILE A 445 1.31 -26.12 1.75
C ILE A 445 1.90 -27.52 1.95
N VAL A 446 1.38 -28.21 2.96
CA VAL A 446 1.75 -29.57 3.32
C VAL A 446 0.67 -30.51 2.81
N ASN A 447 0.91 -31.19 1.69
CA ASN A 447 -0.01 -32.16 1.10
C ASN A 447 0.72 -33.48 0.80
N LEU A 448 -0.01 -34.50 0.36
CA LEU A 448 0.57 -35.84 0.10
C LEU A 448 1.72 -35.79 -0.93
N GLN A 449 1.66 -34.89 -1.90
CA GLN A 449 2.68 -34.75 -2.93
C GLN A 449 3.96 -34.12 -2.36
N THR A 450 3.85 -32.98 -1.67
CA THR A 450 5.01 -32.30 -1.06
C THR A 450 5.67 -33.17 0.01
N LEU A 451 4.89 -33.96 0.74
CA LEU A 451 5.40 -34.95 1.68
C LEU A 451 6.20 -36.09 1.02
N LYS A 452 5.81 -36.53 -0.18
CA LYS A 452 6.53 -37.56 -0.95
C LYS A 452 7.82 -37.01 -1.55
N GLU A 453 7.76 -35.79 -2.10
CA GLU A 453 8.93 -35.10 -2.67
C GLU A 453 10.04 -34.91 -1.63
N LYS A 454 9.67 -34.50 -0.41
CA LYS A 454 10.59 -34.39 0.73
C LYS A 454 10.92 -35.73 1.42
N LYS A 455 10.44 -36.86 0.87
CA LYS A 455 10.66 -38.23 1.39
C LYS A 455 10.24 -38.43 2.84
N LEU A 456 9.26 -37.65 3.32
CA LEU A 456 8.73 -37.73 4.69
C LEU A 456 7.68 -38.84 4.84
N VAL A 457 7.11 -39.30 3.73
CA VAL A 457 6.18 -40.43 3.66
C VAL A 457 6.57 -41.37 2.53
N GLN A 458 6.17 -42.65 2.62
CA GLN A 458 6.54 -43.64 1.62
C GLN A 458 5.88 -43.32 0.26
N PRO A 459 6.55 -43.55 -0.88
CA PRO A 459 6.00 -43.19 -2.20
C PRO A 459 4.68 -43.89 -2.53
N LYS A 460 4.52 -45.12 -2.02
CA LYS A 460 3.34 -45.98 -2.21
C LYS A 460 2.11 -45.59 -1.37
N MET A 461 2.22 -44.59 -0.50
CA MET A 461 1.09 -44.16 0.33
C MET A 461 0.14 -43.31 -0.50
N SER A 462 -1.15 -43.53 -0.32
CA SER A 462 -2.19 -42.79 -1.03
C SER A 462 -3.02 -41.89 -0.11
N ALA A 463 -2.83 -42.01 1.21
CA ALA A 463 -3.43 -41.12 2.20
C ALA A 463 -2.47 -40.93 3.38
N VAL A 464 -2.54 -39.76 4.03
CA VAL A 464 -1.77 -39.44 5.24
C VAL A 464 -2.71 -38.99 6.35
N LYS A 465 -2.42 -39.42 7.57
CA LYS A 465 -3.00 -38.92 8.82
C LYS A 465 -1.96 -38.12 9.58
N VAL A 466 -2.33 -36.91 10.01
CA VAL A 466 -1.44 -36.02 10.76
C VAL A 466 -1.68 -36.19 12.26
N LEU A 467 -0.59 -36.34 13.01
CA LEU A 467 -0.59 -36.57 14.46
C LEU A 467 0.13 -35.44 15.20
N ALA A 468 -0.34 -35.15 16.41
CA ALA A 468 0.28 -34.18 17.28
C ALA A 468 1.49 -34.80 17.99
N ARG A 469 2.67 -34.21 17.77
CA ARG A 469 3.89 -34.51 18.53
C ARG A 469 4.81 -33.30 18.46
N GLY A 470 5.48 -33.03 19.58
CA GLY A 470 6.47 -31.97 19.70
C GLY A 470 5.82 -30.59 19.78
N SER A 471 6.41 -29.62 19.07
CA SER A 471 5.94 -28.25 19.00
C SER A 471 5.80 -27.78 17.56
N LEU A 472 4.85 -26.89 17.31
CA LEU A 472 4.66 -26.21 16.04
C LEU A 472 4.91 -24.72 16.25
N ASP A 473 5.74 -24.12 15.40
CA ASP A 473 6.21 -22.73 15.50
C ASP A 473 6.00 -21.94 14.20
N LYS A 474 5.16 -22.47 13.32
CA LYS A 474 4.93 -21.93 11.97
C LYS A 474 3.46 -22.11 11.61
N ALA A 475 2.88 -21.08 11.02
CA ALA A 475 1.60 -21.22 10.33
C ALA A 475 1.81 -22.10 9.09
N LEU A 476 1.00 -23.14 8.93
CA LEU A 476 1.09 -24.06 7.78
C LEU A 476 -0.32 -24.37 7.27
N THR A 477 -0.47 -24.55 5.96
CA THR A 477 -1.70 -25.11 5.40
C THR A 477 -1.51 -26.61 5.22
N VAL A 478 -2.19 -27.42 6.04
CA VAL A 478 -2.01 -28.87 6.05
C VAL A 478 -3.22 -29.56 5.44
N GLU A 479 -2.99 -30.26 4.33
CA GLU A 479 -3.94 -31.08 3.60
C GLU A 479 -3.69 -32.56 3.88
N ALA A 480 -4.64 -33.22 4.55
CA ALA A 480 -4.50 -34.64 4.87
C ALA A 480 -5.84 -35.37 4.86
N ALA A 481 -5.79 -36.70 4.75
CA ALA A 481 -6.99 -37.53 4.77
C ALA A 481 -7.64 -37.60 6.16
N ASP A 482 -6.87 -37.32 7.21
CA ASP A 482 -7.34 -37.39 8.59
C ASP A 482 -6.37 -36.63 9.53
N PHE A 483 -6.86 -36.20 10.69
CA PHE A 483 -6.08 -35.50 11.70
C PHE A 483 -6.39 -36.06 13.10
N SER A 484 -5.41 -36.06 14.00
CA SER A 484 -5.72 -36.18 15.43
C SER A 484 -6.25 -34.84 15.96
N LEU A 485 -7.17 -34.87 16.93
CA LEU A 485 -7.72 -33.64 17.52
C LEU A 485 -6.63 -32.70 18.04
N PRO A 486 -5.61 -33.16 18.80
CA PRO A 486 -4.56 -32.26 19.28
C PRO A 486 -3.72 -31.64 18.14
N ALA A 487 -3.69 -32.26 16.96
CA ALA A 487 -2.95 -31.72 15.81
C ALA A 487 -3.72 -30.54 15.20
N VAL A 488 -5.03 -30.66 15.10
CA VAL A 488 -5.91 -29.56 14.65
C VAL A 488 -5.79 -28.38 15.59
N LYS A 489 -5.79 -28.63 16.91
CA LYS A 489 -5.56 -27.58 17.92
C LYS A 489 -4.25 -26.85 17.66
N MET A 490 -3.15 -27.59 17.54
CA MET A 490 -1.83 -26.99 17.31
C MET A 490 -1.79 -26.15 16.02
N ILE A 491 -2.27 -26.69 14.90
CA ILE A 491 -2.26 -26.00 13.60
C ILE A 491 -3.03 -24.67 13.70
N VAL A 492 -4.23 -24.71 14.27
CA VAL A 492 -5.12 -23.55 14.37
C VAL A 492 -4.56 -22.50 15.33
N ILE A 493 -4.01 -22.91 16.48
CA ILE A 493 -3.40 -21.97 17.43
C ILE A 493 -2.21 -21.25 16.78
N THR A 494 -1.40 -21.95 15.96
CA THR A 494 -0.29 -21.32 15.24
C THR A 494 -0.72 -20.49 14.01
N GLY A 495 -2.01 -20.27 13.80
CA GLY A 495 -2.53 -19.52 12.65
C GLY A 495 -2.50 -20.29 11.33
N GLY A 496 -2.27 -21.60 11.37
CA GLY A 496 -2.30 -22.50 10.22
C GLY A 496 -3.71 -22.93 9.84
N LYS A 497 -3.85 -23.46 8.62
CA LYS A 497 -5.12 -23.94 8.07
C LYS A 497 -5.15 -25.46 8.01
N VAL A 498 -6.24 -26.05 8.48
CA VAL A 498 -6.51 -27.48 8.34
C VAL A 498 -7.42 -27.70 7.15
N VAL A 499 -7.04 -28.59 6.24
CA VAL A 499 -7.84 -29.01 5.09
C VAL A 499 -7.93 -30.52 5.11
N LYS A 500 -9.14 -31.05 5.28
CA LYS A 500 -9.36 -32.48 5.35
C LYS A 500 -9.87 -33.00 4.02
N LEU A 501 -9.14 -33.96 3.46
CA LEU A 501 -9.49 -34.58 2.19
C LEU A 501 -10.60 -35.60 2.43
N LYS A 502 -11.72 -35.47 1.70
CA LYS A 502 -12.85 -36.41 1.79
C LYS A 502 -12.38 -37.83 1.47
N LYS A 503 -12.77 -38.78 2.32
CA LYS A 503 -12.71 -40.20 1.98
C LYS A 503 -13.80 -40.47 0.95
N VAL A 504 -13.41 -41.15 -0.13
CA VAL A 504 -14.38 -41.83 -1.00
C VAL A 504 -14.76 -43.16 -0.36
#